data_AF-A0A938GU18-F1
#
_entry.id   AF-A0A938GU18-F1
#
_cell.length_a   1.000
_cell.length_b   1.000
_cell.length_c   1.000
_cell.angle_alpha   90.00
_cell.angle_beta   90.00
_cell.angle_gamma   90.00
#
_symmetry.space_group_name_H-M   'P 1'
#
loop_
_entity.id
_entity.type
_entity.pdbx_description
1 polymer ?
#
loop_
_entity_poly.entity_id
_entity_poly.type
_entity_poly.pdbx_seq_one_letter_code
_entity_poly.pdbx_strand_id
1 'polypeptide(L)'
;MHDKLVVRLRVNFALAIATCAGFAPGARAAEKFERAMMAVRTGESSVYLGWRLLATDPAGRVFNVYRSTAGGEAVKLNDAPLAAGTNTVDTAAKADQAHEWWIKDVALPRGRPPVEGETVARVALPAHAPVRPYFSLKLKDATTTFQKIAVADLDGDGRLDYVIKQPSAGLDPGTAGFSPDTYKLEAYRHDGTFLWRKDLGWNMNLGIWWTPFIVWDFDGDGKAEVALKAAPFAATREESLAEKGGPARGFVVSGPEYCSILEGMTGEEITRVDWVERGDPREWGDDAGNRVNRNQIGLACLDGETTSLLVCRGTYTRMVVDAYRLKDRRLAKIWRWDGDRESPPVRGQGSHTLAAADVDGDGREEIILGSVALRPDGRVLWNLGMGHPDIMYVADVIPTRPGLEIAFGYEVPQSRNGLCLVDARTGQIIWGHPYKTTHIHDQGMIGDFIAEVPGMELYGAEQDGTGKWVYSAATGELITEEDLGGLSPRAIWWGDTST
;
A
#
# COMPACT_ATOMS: atom_id res chain seq x y z
N MET A 1 9.71 25.92 20.60
CA MET A 1 8.27 25.91 20.86
C MET A 1 7.62 25.37 19.60
N HIS A 2 7.36 24.06 19.58
CA HIS A 2 6.55 23.42 18.55
C HIS A 2 5.24 23.12 19.22
N ASP A 3 4.24 23.95 18.97
CA ASP A 3 2.89 23.71 19.46
C ASP A 3 2.32 22.55 18.65
N LYS A 4 2.20 21.39 19.30
CA LYS A 4 1.42 20.28 18.79
C LYS A 4 -0.05 20.66 18.91
N LEU A 5 -0.74 20.77 17.79
CA LEU A 5 -2.19 20.88 17.77
C LEU A 5 -2.77 19.58 18.36
N VAL A 6 -3.30 19.66 19.58
CA VAL A 6 -4.01 18.54 20.23
C VAL A 6 -5.49 18.70 19.90
N VAL A 7 -5.98 17.89 18.96
CA VAL A 7 -7.41 17.82 18.64
C VAL A 7 -8.08 16.91 19.67
N ARG A 8 -9.03 17.45 20.45
CA ARG A 8 -9.85 16.67 21.38
C ARG A 8 -11.11 16.20 20.67
N LEU A 9 -11.18 14.90 20.35
CA LEU A 9 -12.39 14.27 19.82
C LEU A 9 -13.51 14.32 20.89
N ARG A 10 -14.62 15.01 20.60
CA ARG A 10 -15.88 14.82 21.33
C ARG A 10 -16.77 13.87 20.53
N VAL A 11 -16.90 12.64 21.00
CA VAL A 11 -17.82 11.65 20.43
C VAL A 11 -19.25 12.02 20.85
N ASN A 12 -20.03 12.59 19.93
CA ASN A 12 -21.48 12.70 20.09
C ASN A 12 -22.13 11.44 19.51
N PHE A 13 -22.78 10.63 20.36
CA PHE A 13 -23.59 9.50 19.92
C PHE A 13 -24.86 10.00 19.23
N ALA A 14 -24.89 9.97 17.89
CA ALA A 14 -26.12 9.99 17.11
C ALA A 14 -26.36 8.58 16.55
N LEU A 15 -27.41 7.92 17.04
CA LEU A 15 -27.82 6.58 16.60
C LEU A 15 -28.49 6.69 15.21
N ALA A 16 -27.71 6.55 14.14
CA ALA A 16 -28.22 6.33 12.80
C ALA A 16 -28.46 4.83 12.59
N ILE A 17 -29.72 4.41 12.49
CA ILE A 17 -30.09 3.06 12.07
C ILE A 17 -29.91 3.02 10.55
N ALA A 18 -28.71 2.67 10.09
CA ALA A 18 -28.47 2.31 8.70
C ALA A 18 -28.91 0.86 8.50
N THR A 19 -29.95 0.65 7.69
CA THR A 19 -30.30 -0.66 7.16
C THR A 19 -29.19 -1.12 6.21
N CYS A 20 -28.31 -2.00 6.67
CA CYS A 20 -27.36 -2.70 5.80
C CYS A 20 -28.13 -3.59 4.82
N ALA A 21 -28.28 -3.13 3.58
CA ALA A 21 -28.53 -4.04 2.47
C ALA A 21 -27.26 -4.89 2.31
N GLY A 22 -27.35 -6.16 2.67
CA GLY A 22 -26.25 -7.10 2.55
C GLY A 22 -25.87 -7.31 1.09
N PHE A 23 -24.77 -6.72 0.66
CA PHE A 23 -23.98 -7.28 -0.42
C PHE A 23 -23.29 -8.53 0.13
N ALA A 24 -23.55 -9.69 -0.46
CA ALA A 24 -22.75 -10.87 -0.20
C ALA A 24 -21.51 -10.76 -1.09
N PRO A 25 -20.30 -10.50 -0.54
CA PRO A 25 -19.09 -10.61 -1.34
C PRO A 25 -18.90 -12.09 -1.68
N GLY A 26 -18.60 -12.41 -2.93
CA GLY A 26 -17.86 -13.64 -3.20
C GLY A 26 -16.64 -13.64 -2.28
N ALA A 27 -16.39 -14.75 -1.57
CA ALA A 27 -15.34 -14.79 -0.57
C ALA A 27 -13.98 -14.67 -1.27
N ARG A 28 -13.45 -13.44 -1.36
CA ARG A 28 -12.07 -13.17 -1.77
C ARG A 28 -11.14 -14.02 -0.92
N ALA A 29 -10.20 -14.72 -1.55
CA ALA A 29 -9.11 -15.35 -0.81
C ALA A 29 -8.33 -14.24 -0.09
N ALA A 30 -8.60 -14.08 1.21
CA ALA A 30 -7.91 -13.14 2.07
C ALA A 30 -6.80 -13.88 2.80
N GLU A 31 -5.65 -13.22 2.96
CA GLU A 31 -4.57 -13.73 3.79
C GLU A 31 -5.10 -14.11 5.18
N LYS A 32 -4.73 -15.31 5.64
CA LYS A 32 -5.21 -15.82 6.92
C LYS A 32 -4.39 -15.23 8.05
N PHE A 33 -4.89 -14.15 8.64
CA PHE A 33 -4.19 -13.51 9.76
C PHE A 33 -4.39 -14.21 11.10
N GLU A 34 -3.31 -14.33 11.86
CA GLU A 34 -3.43 -14.54 13.31
C GLU A 34 -3.99 -13.28 13.99
N ARG A 35 -4.46 -13.45 15.23
CA ARG A 35 -4.92 -12.35 16.08
C ARG A 35 -3.82 -11.33 16.40
N ALA A 36 -2.56 -11.75 16.35
CA ALA A 36 -1.34 -10.95 16.53
C ALA A 36 -1.40 -10.03 17.77
N MET A 37 -1.65 -10.62 18.94
CA MET A 37 -1.60 -9.84 20.19
C MET A 37 -0.16 -9.36 20.42
N MET A 38 0.00 -8.06 20.63
CA MET A 38 1.28 -7.42 20.91
C MET A 38 1.29 -6.79 22.30
N ALA A 39 2.45 -6.79 22.93
CA ALA A 39 2.73 -6.08 24.18
C ALA A 39 3.96 -5.19 23.99
N VAL A 40 3.80 -3.89 24.22
CA VAL A 40 4.85 -2.90 24.03
C VAL A 40 5.03 -2.12 25.32
N ARG A 41 6.21 -2.24 25.94
CA ARG A 41 6.50 -1.52 27.18
C ARG A 41 6.69 -0.04 26.90
N THR A 42 5.84 0.79 27.50
CA THR A 42 5.84 2.25 27.37
C THR A 42 6.35 2.96 28.63
N GLY A 43 6.54 2.24 29.74
CA GLY A 43 7.19 2.74 30.95
C GLY A 43 7.55 1.64 31.95
N GLU A 44 8.05 2.04 33.12
CA GLU A 44 8.50 1.11 34.19
C GLU A 44 7.39 0.19 34.72
N SER A 45 6.13 0.63 34.68
CA SER A 45 4.97 -0.19 35.03
C SER A 45 3.89 -0.24 33.95
N SER A 46 4.16 0.35 32.78
CA SER A 46 3.16 0.58 31.73
C SER A 46 3.46 -0.23 30.48
N VAL A 47 2.47 -0.99 30.02
CA VAL A 47 2.54 -1.82 28.81
C VAL A 47 1.28 -1.61 27.97
N TYR A 48 1.46 -1.14 26.73
CA TYR A 48 0.41 -1.12 25.71
C TYR A 48 0.15 -2.53 25.19
N LEU A 49 -1.12 -2.92 25.11
CA LEU A 49 -1.59 -4.18 24.55
C LEU A 49 -2.48 -3.87 23.35
N GLY A 50 -2.28 -4.57 22.24
CA GLY A 50 -3.12 -4.42 21.04
C GLY A 50 -3.25 -5.73 20.29
N TRP A 51 -4.34 -5.92 19.55
CA TRP A 51 -4.60 -7.08 18.71
C TRP A 51 -5.52 -6.73 17.54
N ARG A 52 -5.59 -7.63 16.56
CA ARG A 52 -6.46 -7.48 15.38
C ARG A 52 -7.91 -7.80 15.73
N LEU A 53 -8.84 -6.99 15.24
CA LEU A 53 -10.20 -7.46 14.94
C LEU A 53 -10.13 -8.11 13.55
N LEU A 54 -10.51 -9.37 13.43
CA LEU A 54 -10.40 -10.13 12.18
C LEU A 54 -11.70 -10.00 11.38
N ALA A 55 -11.61 -9.98 10.06
CA ALA A 55 -12.80 -9.96 9.19
C ALA A 55 -13.73 -11.18 9.41
N THR A 56 -13.19 -12.29 9.91
CA THR A 56 -13.94 -13.50 10.27
C THR A 56 -14.60 -13.43 11.64
N ASP A 57 -14.39 -12.35 12.40
CA ASP A 57 -15.08 -12.16 13.67
C ASP A 57 -16.55 -11.81 13.44
N PRO A 58 -17.47 -12.34 14.28
CA PRO A 58 -18.83 -11.86 14.29
C PRO A 58 -18.89 -10.38 14.67
N ALA A 59 -19.84 -9.65 14.07
CA ALA A 59 -20.08 -8.25 14.42
C ALA A 59 -20.34 -8.08 15.93
N GLY A 60 -19.70 -7.07 16.52
CA GLY A 60 -19.80 -6.80 17.96
C GLY A 60 -19.04 -7.78 18.85
N ARG A 61 -18.03 -8.49 18.31
CA ARG A 61 -17.09 -9.29 19.12
C ARG A 61 -16.41 -8.41 20.17
N VAL A 62 -16.30 -8.93 21.39
CA VAL A 62 -15.74 -8.23 22.56
C VAL A 62 -14.75 -9.12 23.32
N PHE A 63 -13.85 -8.52 24.09
CA PHE A 63 -12.73 -9.24 24.70
C PHE A 63 -12.57 -8.97 26.20
N ASN A 64 -12.10 -9.97 26.93
CA ASN A 64 -11.50 -9.79 28.26
C ASN A 64 -9.99 -9.97 28.17
N VAL A 65 -9.25 -9.18 28.93
CA VAL A 65 -7.79 -9.20 28.98
C VAL A 65 -7.34 -9.66 30.35
N TYR A 66 -6.34 -10.53 30.37
CA TYR A 66 -5.77 -11.10 31.58
C TYR A 66 -4.26 -10.90 31.60
N ARG A 67 -3.68 -10.81 32.81
CA ARG A 67 -2.24 -10.85 33.05
C ARG A 67 -1.90 -11.93 34.07
N SER A 68 -0.85 -12.70 33.81
CA SER A 68 -0.07 -13.41 34.83
C SER A 68 1.28 -12.74 35.02
N THR A 69 1.73 -12.66 36.27
CA THR A 69 3.04 -12.08 36.64
C THR A 69 3.91 -13.18 37.24
N ALA A 70 5.09 -13.39 36.67
CA ALA A 70 6.06 -14.41 37.10
C ALA A 70 5.43 -15.82 37.28
N GLY A 71 4.44 -16.17 36.44
CA GLY A 71 3.71 -17.46 36.51
C GLY A 71 2.70 -17.57 37.65
N GLY A 72 2.41 -16.47 38.36
CA GLY A 72 1.41 -16.41 39.42
C GLY A 72 -0.04 -16.42 38.90
N GLU A 73 -0.98 -16.28 39.83
CA GLU A 73 -2.41 -16.25 39.53
C GLU A 73 -2.75 -15.12 38.53
N ALA A 74 -3.65 -15.44 37.61
CA ALA A 74 -4.12 -14.52 36.59
C ALA A 74 -5.01 -13.43 37.19
N VAL A 75 -4.78 -12.18 36.81
CA VAL A 75 -5.65 -11.05 37.14
C VAL A 75 -6.33 -10.57 35.87
N LYS A 76 -7.67 -10.42 35.93
CA LYS A 76 -8.45 -9.79 34.86
C LYS A 76 -8.23 -8.27 34.90
N LEU A 77 -7.95 -7.66 33.74
CA LEU A 77 -7.58 -6.24 33.67
C LEU A 77 -8.78 -5.30 33.44
N ASN A 78 -9.91 -5.82 32.97
CA ASN A 78 -11.09 -5.04 32.62
C ASN A 78 -12.34 -5.52 33.36
N ASP A 79 -13.09 -4.59 33.94
CA ASP A 79 -14.33 -4.88 34.68
C ASP A 79 -15.44 -5.38 33.75
N ALA A 80 -15.65 -4.65 32.64
CA ALA A 80 -16.58 -5.02 31.57
C ALA A 80 -15.83 -5.42 30.29
N PRO A 81 -16.36 -6.35 29.46
CA PRO A 81 -15.74 -6.72 28.18
C PRO A 81 -15.46 -5.50 27.30
N LEU A 82 -14.27 -5.47 26.69
CA LEU A 82 -13.83 -4.39 25.82
C LEU A 82 -14.61 -4.43 24.51
N ALA A 83 -15.41 -3.39 24.28
CA ALA A 83 -16.27 -3.24 23.09
C ALA A 83 -15.91 -2.02 22.22
N ALA A 84 -15.18 -1.04 22.77
CA ALA A 84 -14.82 0.19 22.06
C ALA A 84 -13.55 0.04 21.20
N GLY A 85 -12.80 -1.06 21.37
CA GLY A 85 -11.56 -1.27 20.62
C GLY A 85 -10.88 -2.59 20.97
N THR A 86 -9.78 -2.85 20.26
CA THR A 86 -8.94 -4.05 20.40
C THR A 86 -7.56 -3.72 20.97
N ASN A 87 -7.52 -2.78 21.92
CA ASN A 87 -6.33 -2.41 22.67
C ASN A 87 -6.65 -2.04 24.12
N THR A 88 -5.63 -1.97 24.96
CA THR A 88 -5.68 -1.44 26.32
C THR A 88 -4.27 -1.14 26.84
N VAL A 89 -4.15 -0.49 27.99
CA VAL A 89 -2.88 -0.26 28.68
C VAL A 89 -2.92 -0.90 30.06
N ASP A 90 -1.96 -1.78 30.35
CA ASP A 90 -1.73 -2.30 31.69
C ASP A 90 -0.71 -1.42 32.42
N THR A 91 -1.15 -0.72 33.45
CA THR A 91 -0.35 0.23 34.25
C THR A 91 0.26 -0.37 35.52
N ALA A 92 0.04 -1.67 35.77
CA ALA A 92 0.51 -2.39 36.94
C ALA A 92 1.60 -3.46 36.63
N ALA A 93 2.12 -3.49 35.40
CA ALA A 93 3.08 -4.48 34.93
C ALA A 93 4.53 -4.00 35.07
N LYS A 94 5.16 -4.29 36.21
CA LYS A 94 6.49 -3.81 36.57
C LYS A 94 7.62 -4.38 35.69
N ALA A 95 8.59 -3.55 35.36
CA ALA A 95 9.69 -3.92 34.47
C ALA A 95 10.63 -4.98 35.05
N ASP A 96 10.72 -5.14 36.36
CA ASP A 96 11.57 -6.15 37.02
C ASP A 96 10.96 -7.57 37.01
N GLN A 97 9.77 -7.74 36.45
CA GLN A 97 9.05 -9.00 36.43
C GLN A 97 8.74 -9.44 35.00
N ALA A 98 8.74 -10.76 34.80
CA ALA A 98 8.19 -11.35 33.59
C ALA A 98 6.67 -11.32 33.66
N HIS A 99 6.03 -11.02 32.55
CA HIS A 99 4.58 -10.93 32.44
C HIS A 99 4.10 -11.66 31.20
N GLU A 100 2.93 -12.26 31.32
CA GLU A 100 2.21 -12.81 30.20
C GLU A 100 0.80 -12.26 30.19
N TRP A 101 0.32 -11.88 29.02
CA TRP A 101 -1.05 -11.45 28.80
C TRP A 101 -1.74 -12.36 27.81
N TRP A 102 -3.05 -12.46 27.95
CA TRP A 102 -3.88 -13.14 26.99
C TRP A 102 -5.26 -12.51 26.92
N ILE A 103 -5.90 -12.71 25.78
CA ILE A 103 -7.27 -12.29 25.56
C ILE A 103 -8.19 -13.50 25.42
N LYS A 104 -9.38 -13.37 25.97
CA LYS A 104 -10.48 -14.30 25.79
C LYS A 104 -11.62 -13.62 25.07
N ASP A 105 -12.27 -14.39 24.22
CA ASP A 105 -13.51 -13.97 23.60
C ASP A 105 -14.65 -13.94 24.62
N VAL A 106 -15.63 -13.07 24.41
CA VAL A 106 -16.82 -12.99 25.26
C VAL A 106 -18.07 -12.93 24.39
N ALA A 107 -18.93 -13.95 24.54
CA ALA A 107 -20.25 -13.96 23.91
C ALA A 107 -21.21 -13.07 24.71
N LEU A 108 -22.02 -12.28 24.00
CA LEU A 108 -23.04 -11.40 24.56
C LEU A 108 -24.47 -11.87 24.18
N PRO A 109 -24.96 -12.99 24.75
CA PRO A 109 -26.31 -13.47 24.49
C PRO A 109 -27.37 -12.47 24.99
N ARG A 110 -28.39 -12.18 24.16
CA ARG A 110 -29.47 -11.25 24.53
C ARG A 110 -30.16 -11.66 25.83
N GLY A 111 -30.28 -10.71 26.75
CA GLY A 111 -30.99 -10.89 28.03
C GLY A 111 -30.29 -11.84 29.01
N ARG A 112 -29.02 -12.19 28.78
CA ARG A 112 -28.23 -13.05 29.64
C ARG A 112 -26.89 -12.39 29.96
N PRO A 113 -26.23 -12.76 31.08
CA PRO A 113 -24.89 -12.29 31.38
C PRO A 113 -23.88 -12.66 30.28
N PRO A 114 -22.79 -11.89 30.11
CA PRO A 114 -21.68 -12.24 29.22
C PRO A 114 -21.13 -13.62 29.55
N VAL A 115 -20.84 -14.42 28.52
CA VAL A 115 -20.26 -15.75 28.66
C VAL A 115 -18.86 -15.71 28.09
N GLU A 116 -17.87 -15.95 28.96
CA GLU A 116 -16.47 -15.99 28.54
C GLU A 116 -16.15 -17.30 27.80
N GLY A 117 -15.44 -17.18 26.69
CA GLY A 117 -14.98 -18.27 25.86
C GLY A 117 -13.51 -18.64 26.10
N GLU A 118 -12.90 -19.18 25.05
CA GLU A 118 -11.52 -19.64 25.08
C GLU A 118 -10.51 -18.48 24.94
N THR A 119 -9.26 -18.77 25.30
CA THR A 119 -8.14 -17.87 25.02
C THR A 119 -7.85 -17.87 23.52
N VAL A 120 -7.88 -16.70 22.89
CA VAL A 120 -7.72 -16.55 21.43
C VAL A 120 -6.38 -15.96 21.00
N ALA A 121 -5.64 -15.35 21.93
CA ALA A 121 -4.25 -14.93 21.72
C ALA A 121 -3.52 -14.74 23.05
N ARG A 122 -2.19 -14.84 23.01
CA ARG A 122 -1.28 -14.62 24.15
C ARG A 122 -0.04 -13.87 23.70
N VAL A 123 0.59 -13.15 24.62
CA VAL A 123 1.89 -12.51 24.43
C VAL A 123 2.63 -12.44 25.76
N ALA A 124 3.95 -12.59 25.73
CA ALA A 124 4.79 -12.49 26.92
C ALA A 124 5.87 -11.41 26.76
N LEU A 125 6.19 -10.73 27.86
CA LEU A 125 7.38 -9.90 27.98
C LEU A 125 8.27 -10.48 29.08
N PRO A 126 9.56 -10.69 28.81
CA PRO A 126 10.50 -11.09 29.85
C PRO A 126 10.70 -9.95 30.87
N ALA A 127 11.23 -10.31 32.04
CA ALA A 127 11.74 -9.33 32.98
C ALA A 127 12.80 -8.45 32.30
N HIS A 128 12.80 -7.18 32.64
CA HIS A 128 13.67 -6.13 32.11
C HIS A 128 13.55 -5.93 30.59
N ALA A 129 12.42 -6.30 29.98
CA ALA A 129 12.11 -5.90 28.60
C ALA A 129 12.23 -4.36 28.47
N PRO A 130 12.92 -3.84 27.44
CA PRO A 130 13.23 -2.42 27.34
C PRO A 130 11.96 -1.58 27.16
N VAL A 131 11.96 -0.38 27.73
CA VAL A 131 10.95 0.65 27.41
C VAL A 131 11.21 1.14 25.99
N ARG A 132 10.39 0.67 25.04
CA ARG A 132 10.59 0.90 23.62
C ARG A 132 9.25 0.83 22.89
N PRO A 133 8.66 1.95 22.46
CA PRO A 133 7.37 1.98 21.77
C PRO A 133 7.47 1.55 20.29
N TYR A 134 8.38 0.62 19.97
CA TYR A 134 8.62 0.10 18.64
C TYR A 134 9.30 -1.27 18.68
N PHE A 135 9.08 -2.07 17.64
CA PHE A 135 9.87 -3.27 17.38
C PHE A 135 11.06 -2.92 16.49
N SER A 136 12.21 -3.55 16.73
CA SER A 136 13.40 -3.37 15.93
C SER A 136 13.91 -4.71 15.47
N LEU A 137 14.03 -4.89 14.16
CA LEU A 137 14.60 -6.09 13.56
C LEU A 137 15.98 -5.76 13.04
N LYS A 138 16.93 -6.67 13.29
CA LYS A 138 18.30 -6.48 12.84
C LYS A 138 18.42 -7.01 11.41
N LEU A 139 18.85 -6.15 10.49
CA LEU A 139 19.19 -6.56 9.14
C LEU A 139 20.46 -7.44 9.14
N LYS A 140 20.60 -8.26 8.09
CA LYS A 140 21.68 -9.24 7.95
C LYS A 140 23.07 -8.60 8.08
N ASP A 141 23.29 -7.50 7.36
CA ASP A 141 24.53 -6.74 7.40
C ASP A 141 24.30 -5.36 8.03
N ALA A 142 25.22 -4.92 8.91
CA ALA A 142 25.09 -3.66 9.65
C ALA A 142 25.13 -2.40 8.76
N THR A 143 25.64 -2.52 7.54
CA THR A 143 25.75 -1.43 6.56
C THR A 143 24.61 -1.45 5.53
N THR A 144 23.70 -2.43 5.58
CA THR A 144 22.57 -2.48 4.67
C THR A 144 21.67 -1.28 4.90
N THR A 145 21.39 -0.57 3.81
CA THR A 145 20.33 0.44 3.73
C THR A 145 19.27 -0.07 2.77
N PHE A 146 18.00 0.31 2.93
CA PHE A 146 16.93 -0.14 2.04
C PHE A 146 16.04 1.01 1.61
N GLN A 147 15.48 0.89 0.41
CA GLN A 147 14.61 1.89 -0.19
C GLN A 147 13.13 1.61 0.11
N LYS A 148 12.73 0.33 0.07
CA LYS A 148 11.34 -0.12 0.19
C LYS A 148 11.26 -1.43 0.95
N ILE A 149 10.11 -1.65 1.56
CA ILE A 149 9.72 -2.89 2.23
C ILE A 149 8.35 -3.29 1.68
N ALA A 150 8.20 -4.58 1.36
CA ALA A 150 6.93 -5.24 1.18
C ALA A 150 6.70 -6.15 2.38
N VAL A 151 5.43 -6.36 2.71
CA VAL A 151 4.98 -7.09 3.89
C VAL A 151 3.94 -8.09 3.45
N ALA A 152 4.15 -9.37 3.73
CA ALA A 152 3.25 -10.47 3.38
C ALA A 152 3.62 -11.71 4.22
N ASP A 153 2.74 -12.71 4.29
CA ASP A 153 3.04 -13.98 4.96
C ASP A 153 3.77 -14.93 3.99
N LEU A 154 5.07 -15.19 4.20
CA LEU A 154 5.87 -15.98 3.25
C LEU A 154 5.75 -17.48 3.49
N ASP A 155 5.30 -17.94 4.66
CA ASP A 155 5.23 -19.37 5.01
C ASP A 155 3.87 -19.89 5.48
N GLY A 156 2.86 -19.04 5.55
CA GLY A 156 1.48 -19.39 5.84
C GLY A 156 1.21 -19.58 7.33
N ASP A 157 2.06 -19.03 8.22
CA ASP A 157 1.87 -19.10 9.67
C ASP A 157 0.92 -18.00 10.22
N GLY A 158 0.45 -17.11 9.34
CA GLY A 158 -0.48 -16.01 9.62
C GLY A 158 0.19 -14.75 10.14
N ARG A 159 1.52 -14.73 10.20
CA ARG A 159 2.36 -13.61 10.63
C ARG A 159 3.01 -12.98 9.41
N LEU A 160 3.15 -11.66 9.47
CA LEU A 160 3.66 -10.90 8.34
C LEU A 160 5.18 -10.84 8.38
N ASP A 161 5.80 -11.33 7.32
CA ASP A 161 7.23 -11.30 7.05
C ASP A 161 7.56 -10.08 6.16
N TYR A 162 8.85 -9.92 5.85
CA TYR A 162 9.37 -8.72 5.21
C TYR A 162 10.24 -9.06 4.01
N VAL A 163 9.99 -8.39 2.88
CA VAL A 163 10.91 -8.36 1.73
C VAL A 163 11.38 -6.93 1.51
N ILE A 164 12.68 -6.68 1.64
CA ILE A 164 13.27 -5.35 1.45
C ILE A 164 14.00 -5.24 0.11
N LYS A 165 13.99 -4.04 -0.47
CA LYS A 165 14.79 -3.68 -1.65
C LYS A 165 15.94 -2.77 -1.25
N GLN A 166 17.17 -3.21 -1.48
CA GLN A 166 18.42 -2.50 -1.13
C GLN A 166 19.34 -2.27 -2.34
N PRO A 167 20.19 -1.23 -2.35
CA PRO A 167 20.40 -0.24 -1.28
C PRO A 167 19.31 0.84 -1.20
N SER A 168 19.40 1.74 -0.22
CA SER A 168 18.63 3.01 -0.21
C SER A 168 19.23 4.00 -1.22
N ALA A 169 19.08 3.67 -2.50
CA ALA A 169 19.47 4.52 -3.62
C ALA A 169 18.48 4.34 -4.78
N GLY A 170 18.41 5.34 -5.64
CA GLY A 170 17.56 5.31 -6.82
C GLY A 170 17.93 6.42 -7.80
N LEU A 171 17.76 6.13 -9.09
CA LEU A 171 17.85 7.09 -10.18
C LEU A 171 16.44 7.28 -10.77
N ASP A 172 16.08 8.53 -11.05
CA ASP A 172 14.91 8.81 -11.88
C ASP A 172 15.29 8.67 -13.36
N PRO A 173 14.48 8.01 -14.22
CA PRO A 173 14.75 7.92 -15.65
C PRO A 173 14.89 9.27 -16.38
N GLY A 174 14.38 10.36 -15.81
CA GLY A 174 14.59 11.72 -16.30
C GLY A 174 16.01 12.27 -16.09
N THR A 175 16.82 11.65 -15.23
CA THR A 175 18.18 12.09 -14.93
C THR A 175 19.19 11.02 -15.34
N ALA A 176 20.09 11.38 -16.25
CA ALA A 176 21.18 10.49 -16.67
C ALA A 176 22.13 10.18 -15.51
N GLY A 177 22.49 8.91 -15.34
CA GLY A 177 23.37 8.49 -14.26
C GLY A 177 23.60 6.99 -14.25
N PHE A 178 24.77 6.58 -13.73
CA PHE A 178 25.06 5.17 -13.49
C PHE A 178 24.59 4.78 -12.09
N SER A 179 24.04 3.57 -11.99
CA SER A 179 23.77 2.98 -10.69
C SER A 179 25.06 2.91 -9.87
N PRO A 180 25.07 3.37 -8.60
CA PRO A 180 26.23 3.23 -7.71
C PRO A 180 26.46 1.79 -7.23
N ASP A 181 25.44 0.93 -7.33
CA ASP A 181 25.46 -0.49 -6.92
C ASP A 181 24.34 -1.26 -7.67
N THR A 182 24.27 -2.59 -7.52
CA THR A 182 23.15 -3.40 -8.00
C THR A 182 22.00 -3.45 -7.00
N TYR A 183 20.77 -3.68 -7.48
CA TYR A 183 19.63 -3.93 -6.59
C TYR A 183 19.68 -5.35 -6.03
N LYS A 184 19.44 -5.50 -4.73
CA LYS A 184 19.18 -6.79 -4.10
C LYS A 184 17.81 -6.76 -3.42
N LEU A 185 17.12 -7.89 -3.49
CA LEU A 185 15.99 -8.19 -2.60
C LEU A 185 16.48 -9.08 -1.45
N GLU A 186 15.96 -8.86 -0.26
CA GLU A 186 16.16 -9.76 0.88
C GLU A 186 14.84 -10.07 1.56
N ALA A 187 14.69 -11.29 2.04
CA ALA A 187 13.56 -11.69 2.86
C ALA A 187 13.96 -11.99 4.30
N TYR A 188 13.07 -11.64 5.22
CA TYR A 188 13.19 -11.85 6.66
C TYR A 188 11.85 -12.31 7.21
N ARG A 189 11.85 -13.28 8.14
CA ARG A 189 10.64 -13.62 8.89
C ARG A 189 10.22 -12.46 9.81
N HIS A 190 9.00 -12.51 10.32
CA HIS A 190 8.41 -11.55 11.25
C HIS A 190 9.29 -11.27 12.49
N ASP A 191 10.14 -12.22 12.90
CA ASP A 191 11.05 -12.13 14.05
C ASP A 191 12.44 -11.57 13.68
N GLY A 192 12.67 -11.23 12.41
CA GLY A 192 13.94 -10.74 11.88
C GLY A 192 14.92 -11.83 11.45
N THR A 193 14.51 -13.11 11.44
CA THR A 193 15.32 -14.20 10.88
C THR A 193 15.53 -13.98 9.39
N PHE A 194 16.77 -13.77 8.96
CA PHE A 194 17.14 -13.67 7.55
C PHE A 194 16.87 -14.99 6.81
N LEU A 195 16.21 -14.91 5.66
CA LEU A 195 15.91 -16.05 4.80
C LEU A 195 16.89 -16.12 3.61
N TRP A 196 16.84 -15.13 2.73
CA TRP A 196 17.63 -15.13 1.49
C TRP A 196 17.93 -13.70 1.01
N ARG A 197 18.91 -13.61 0.11
CA ARG A 197 19.26 -12.39 -0.64
C ARG A 197 19.37 -12.76 -2.12
N LYS A 198 18.71 -12.00 -2.99
CA LYS A 198 18.81 -12.12 -4.45
C LYS A 198 19.36 -10.84 -5.05
N ASP A 199 20.53 -10.94 -5.67
CA ASP A 199 21.12 -9.85 -6.45
C ASP A 199 20.56 -9.87 -7.88
N LEU A 200 20.09 -8.72 -8.37
CA LEU A 200 19.53 -8.56 -9.71
C LEU A 200 20.58 -8.23 -10.77
N GLY A 201 21.83 -7.97 -10.36
CA GLY A 201 22.96 -7.69 -11.24
C GLY A 201 22.88 -6.32 -11.93
N TRP A 202 23.90 -6.04 -12.73
CA TRP A 202 24.10 -4.74 -13.39
C TRP A 202 23.20 -4.51 -14.62
N ASN A 203 22.37 -5.49 -14.97
CA ASN A 203 21.36 -5.33 -16.00
C ASN A 203 20.05 -4.71 -15.50
N MET A 204 20.00 -4.32 -14.23
CA MET A 204 18.90 -3.57 -13.65
C MET A 204 19.42 -2.24 -13.10
N ASN A 205 18.74 -1.13 -13.44
CA ASN A 205 19.05 0.17 -12.87
C ASN A 205 18.45 0.33 -11.46
N LEU A 206 19.14 1.10 -10.62
CA LEU A 206 18.57 1.58 -9.37
C LEU A 206 17.51 2.65 -9.66
N GLY A 207 16.36 2.57 -9.00
CA GLY A 207 15.29 3.55 -9.00
C GLY A 207 13.91 2.90 -8.99
N ILE A 208 12.91 3.65 -8.51
CA ILE A 208 11.55 3.14 -8.31
C ILE A 208 10.89 2.74 -9.65
N TRP A 209 11.15 3.51 -10.71
CA TRP A 209 10.61 3.30 -12.06
C TRP A 209 11.26 2.15 -12.84
N TRP A 210 12.49 1.81 -12.48
CA TRP A 210 13.30 0.83 -13.20
C TRP A 210 12.96 -0.60 -12.81
N THR A 211 12.79 -0.82 -11.50
CA THR A 211 12.75 -2.15 -10.89
C THR A 211 11.65 -2.20 -9.82
N PRO A 212 10.37 -2.22 -10.24
CA PRO A 212 9.25 -2.44 -9.33
C PRO A 212 9.21 -3.91 -8.86
N PHE A 213 8.71 -4.12 -7.65
CA PHE A 213 8.43 -5.45 -7.10
C PHE A 213 7.21 -5.35 -6.19
N ILE A 214 6.51 -6.48 -6.02
CA ILE A 214 5.39 -6.67 -5.08
C ILE A 214 5.47 -8.08 -4.51
N VAL A 215 4.83 -8.26 -3.35
CA VAL A 215 4.80 -9.54 -2.63
C VAL A 215 3.35 -9.85 -2.31
N TRP A 216 2.89 -11.04 -2.69
CA TRP A 216 1.50 -11.46 -2.55
C TRP A 216 1.38 -12.98 -2.73
N ASP A 217 0.35 -13.60 -2.17
CA ASP A 217 -0.04 -14.98 -2.46
C ASP A 217 -0.79 -15.02 -3.80
N PHE A 218 -0.07 -15.29 -4.89
CA PHE A 218 -0.61 -15.16 -6.25
C PHE A 218 -1.37 -16.39 -6.72
N ASP A 219 -1.11 -17.57 -6.15
CA ASP A 219 -1.79 -18.82 -6.52
C ASP A 219 -2.77 -19.34 -5.45
N GLY A 220 -2.86 -18.66 -4.31
CA GLY A 220 -3.84 -18.90 -3.26
C GLY A 220 -3.48 -20.06 -2.33
N ASP A 221 -2.21 -20.45 -2.25
CA ASP A 221 -1.76 -21.58 -1.42
C ASP A 221 -1.59 -21.21 0.07
N GLY A 222 -1.77 -19.93 0.41
CA GLY A 222 -1.61 -19.36 1.75
C GLY A 222 -0.21 -18.81 2.03
N LYS A 223 0.68 -18.78 1.04
CA LYS A 223 2.04 -18.24 1.15
C LYS A 223 2.28 -17.23 0.04
N ALA A 224 3.02 -16.18 0.35
CA ALA A 224 3.27 -15.13 -0.60
C ALA A 224 4.52 -15.41 -1.47
N GLU A 225 4.41 -15.16 -2.77
CA GLU A 225 5.53 -15.06 -3.71
C GLU A 225 5.98 -13.61 -3.89
N VAL A 226 7.15 -13.43 -4.51
CA VAL A 226 7.69 -12.13 -4.90
C VAL A 226 7.66 -11.99 -6.42
N ALA A 227 6.85 -11.06 -6.94
CA ALA A 227 6.86 -10.69 -8.35
C ALA A 227 7.75 -9.46 -8.56
N LEU A 228 8.65 -9.52 -9.54
CA LEU A 228 9.58 -8.43 -9.83
C LEU A 228 9.93 -8.31 -11.31
N LYS A 229 10.30 -7.10 -11.72
CA LYS A 229 11.02 -6.90 -12.98
C LYS A 229 12.47 -7.38 -12.85
N ALA A 230 12.91 -8.21 -13.79
CA ALA A 230 14.25 -8.77 -13.82
C ALA A 230 14.86 -8.73 -15.24
N ALA A 231 16.14 -9.06 -15.33
CA ALA A 231 16.90 -9.19 -16.58
C ALA A 231 17.97 -10.29 -16.40
N PRO A 232 18.65 -10.75 -17.47
CA PRO A 232 19.81 -11.63 -17.33
C PRO A 232 20.85 -11.04 -16.38
N PHE A 233 21.42 -11.87 -15.52
CA PHE A 233 22.37 -11.40 -14.52
C PHE A 233 23.70 -11.01 -15.17
N ALA A 234 24.16 -9.78 -14.90
CA ALA A 234 25.51 -9.32 -15.18
C ALA A 234 26.22 -9.06 -13.85
N ALA A 235 27.36 -9.72 -13.62
CA ALA A 235 28.10 -9.64 -12.36
C ALA A 235 28.86 -8.31 -12.23
N THR A 236 29.25 -7.73 -13.36
CA THR A 236 29.98 -6.46 -13.41
C THR A 236 29.27 -5.43 -14.28
N ARG A 237 29.59 -4.15 -14.05
CA ARG A 237 29.09 -3.06 -14.89
C ARG A 237 29.63 -3.19 -16.31
N GLU A 238 30.86 -3.66 -16.45
CA GLU A 238 31.55 -3.86 -17.72
C GLU A 238 30.84 -4.92 -18.57
N GLU A 239 30.44 -6.05 -17.98
CA GLU A 239 29.62 -7.07 -18.64
C GLU A 239 28.29 -6.49 -19.13
N SER A 240 27.57 -5.78 -18.27
CA SER A 240 26.30 -5.12 -18.59
C SER A 240 26.44 -4.12 -19.75
N LEU A 241 27.53 -3.36 -19.80
CA LEU A 241 27.80 -2.39 -20.87
C LEU A 241 28.20 -3.06 -22.20
N ALA A 242 28.97 -4.16 -22.13
CA ALA A 242 29.37 -4.92 -23.30
C ALA A 242 28.17 -5.56 -24.00
N GLU A 243 27.22 -6.11 -23.24
CA GLU A 243 25.96 -6.66 -23.78
C GLU A 243 25.10 -5.61 -24.49
N LYS A 244 25.20 -4.35 -24.07
CA LYS A 244 24.30 -3.27 -24.51
C LYS A 244 24.87 -2.39 -25.63
N GLY A 245 26.08 -2.68 -26.11
CA GLY A 245 26.72 -1.93 -27.19
C GLY A 245 27.30 -0.58 -26.78
N GLY A 246 27.61 -0.38 -25.49
CA GLY A 246 28.33 0.80 -25.00
C GLY A 246 27.56 1.72 -24.03
N PRO A 247 28.17 2.85 -23.60
CA PRO A 247 27.73 3.65 -22.46
C PRO A 247 26.55 4.54 -22.82
N ALA A 248 25.35 3.98 -22.96
CA ALA A 248 24.12 4.75 -23.11
C ALA A 248 23.76 5.42 -21.77
N ARG A 249 24.47 6.49 -21.38
CA ARG A 249 24.15 7.41 -20.25
C ARG A 249 23.87 6.76 -18.88
N GLY A 250 24.22 5.48 -18.71
CA GLY A 250 23.96 4.69 -17.51
C GLY A 250 22.62 3.94 -17.48
N PHE A 251 21.85 3.95 -18.58
CA PHE A 251 20.53 3.32 -18.67
C PHE A 251 20.55 1.94 -19.33
N VAL A 252 19.70 1.04 -18.84
CA VAL A 252 19.37 -0.24 -19.47
C VAL A 252 18.27 -0.01 -20.52
N VAL A 253 18.68 0.12 -21.78
CA VAL A 253 17.78 0.42 -22.93
C VAL A 253 17.75 -0.66 -24.00
N SER A 254 18.44 -1.78 -23.77
CA SER A 254 18.47 -2.95 -24.66
C SER A 254 18.57 -4.23 -23.84
N GLY A 255 18.51 -5.38 -24.52
CA GLY A 255 18.48 -6.70 -23.87
C GLY A 255 17.09 -7.11 -23.37
N PRO A 256 16.92 -8.40 -23.04
CA PRO A 256 15.65 -8.95 -22.59
C PRO A 256 15.32 -8.52 -21.15
N GLU A 257 14.03 -8.42 -20.86
CA GLU A 257 13.48 -8.07 -19.56
C GLU A 257 12.34 -9.02 -19.24
N TYR A 258 12.23 -9.42 -17.99
CA TYR A 258 11.27 -10.41 -17.53
C TYR A 258 10.41 -9.87 -16.39
N CYS A 259 9.19 -10.37 -16.28
CA CYS A 259 8.50 -10.45 -15.01
C CYS A 259 8.76 -11.84 -14.43
N SER A 260 9.55 -11.90 -13.35
CA SER A 260 9.88 -13.13 -12.64
C SER A 260 9.01 -13.27 -11.39
N ILE A 261 8.66 -14.51 -11.04
CA ILE A 261 8.03 -14.87 -9.77
C ILE A 261 9.02 -15.69 -8.96
N LEU A 262 9.31 -15.26 -7.74
CA LEU A 262 10.18 -15.95 -6.79
C LEU A 262 9.34 -16.56 -5.68
N GLU A 263 9.72 -17.75 -5.23
CA GLU A 263 9.14 -18.35 -4.05
C GLU A 263 9.53 -17.51 -2.80
N GLY A 264 8.57 -17.27 -1.90
CA GLY A 264 8.71 -16.34 -0.78
C GLY A 264 9.78 -16.72 0.25
N MET A 265 9.88 -17.99 0.63
CA MET A 265 10.80 -18.48 1.66
C MET A 265 12.24 -18.72 1.19
N THR A 266 12.45 -18.84 -0.11
CA THR A 266 13.71 -19.32 -0.70
C THR A 266 14.31 -18.34 -1.71
N GLY A 267 13.50 -17.49 -2.34
CA GLY A 267 13.92 -16.56 -3.38
C GLY A 267 14.28 -17.24 -4.71
N GLU A 268 14.01 -18.55 -4.83
CA GLU A 268 14.17 -19.31 -6.06
C GLU A 268 13.11 -18.89 -7.08
N GLU A 269 13.51 -18.78 -8.35
CA GLU A 269 12.56 -18.40 -9.39
C GLU A 269 11.67 -19.58 -9.76
N ILE A 270 10.36 -19.39 -9.60
CA ILE A 270 9.33 -20.38 -9.93
C ILE A 270 9.02 -20.34 -11.43
N THR A 271 8.84 -19.14 -11.96
CA THR A 271 8.45 -18.90 -13.35
C THR A 271 8.81 -17.48 -13.78
N ARG A 272 8.80 -17.24 -15.09
CA ARG A 272 8.94 -15.90 -15.66
C ARG A 272 8.21 -15.80 -17.00
N VAL A 273 7.85 -14.58 -17.36
CA VAL A 273 7.39 -14.18 -18.71
C VAL A 273 8.17 -12.94 -19.14
N ASP A 274 8.12 -12.60 -20.43
CA ASP A 274 8.68 -11.34 -20.89
C ASP A 274 7.96 -10.16 -20.23
N TRP A 275 8.73 -9.15 -19.82
CA TRP A 275 8.15 -7.85 -19.46
C TRP A 275 7.52 -7.22 -20.71
N VAL A 276 6.58 -6.27 -20.51
CA VAL A 276 6.03 -5.48 -21.62
C VAL A 276 7.16 -4.96 -22.49
N GLU A 277 7.08 -5.21 -23.79
CA GLU A 277 8.18 -5.07 -24.71
C GLU A 277 8.71 -3.62 -24.76
N ARG A 278 10.03 -3.48 -24.91
CA ARG A 278 10.65 -2.15 -25.01
C ARG A 278 10.40 -1.49 -26.36
N GLY A 279 10.52 -2.28 -27.44
CA GLY A 279 10.48 -1.76 -28.80
C GLY A 279 11.52 -0.67 -29.03
N ASP A 280 11.20 0.26 -29.94
CA ASP A 280 11.97 1.48 -30.14
C ASP A 280 11.62 2.50 -29.05
N PRO A 281 12.59 2.99 -28.24
CA PRO A 281 12.33 4.01 -27.21
C PRO A 281 11.54 5.23 -27.71
N ARG A 282 11.71 5.62 -28.98
CA ARG A 282 11.02 6.76 -29.59
C ARG A 282 9.50 6.59 -29.66
N GLU A 283 8.99 5.36 -29.68
CA GLU A 283 7.55 5.09 -29.59
C GLU A 283 6.96 5.50 -28.24
N TRP A 284 7.79 5.56 -27.21
CA TRP A 284 7.44 6.04 -25.87
C TRP A 284 7.65 7.55 -25.74
N GLY A 285 8.10 8.26 -26.78
CA GLY A 285 8.13 9.72 -26.82
C GLY A 285 9.46 10.38 -26.44
N ASP A 286 10.54 9.62 -26.25
CA ASP A 286 11.90 10.15 -26.24
C ASP A 286 12.94 9.09 -26.66
N ASP A 287 14.11 9.54 -27.10
CA ASP A 287 15.26 8.69 -27.43
C ASP A 287 16.24 8.54 -26.26
N ALA A 288 15.99 9.24 -25.15
CA ALA A 288 16.86 9.28 -23.98
C ALA A 288 16.66 8.10 -23.04
N GLY A 289 15.55 7.37 -23.17
CA GLY A 289 15.23 6.22 -22.34
C GLY A 289 14.41 6.57 -21.09
N ASN A 290 13.87 7.78 -20.98
CA ASN A 290 13.08 8.19 -19.81
C ASN A 290 11.71 7.51 -19.81
N ARG A 291 10.87 7.80 -20.82
CA ARG A 291 9.47 7.34 -20.83
C ARG A 291 9.31 5.84 -21.00
N VAL A 292 10.18 5.21 -21.78
CA VAL A 292 10.19 3.75 -21.96
C VAL A 292 10.51 3.00 -20.66
N ASN A 293 11.23 3.63 -19.74
CA ASN A 293 11.62 3.03 -18.45
C ASN A 293 10.72 3.46 -17.29
N ARG A 294 9.50 3.92 -17.57
CA ARG A 294 8.43 4.04 -16.58
C ARG A 294 7.71 2.69 -16.47
N ASN A 295 8.19 1.84 -15.58
CA ASN A 295 7.62 0.52 -15.34
C ASN A 295 6.79 0.53 -14.05
N GLN A 296 5.67 -0.18 -14.05
CA GLN A 296 4.85 -0.40 -12.85
C GLN A 296 4.44 -1.86 -12.76
N ILE A 297 4.15 -2.32 -11.55
CA ILE A 297 3.61 -3.65 -11.28
C ILE A 297 2.47 -3.50 -10.29
N GLY A 298 1.40 -4.26 -10.46
CA GLY A 298 0.17 -4.08 -9.71
C GLY A 298 -0.55 -5.38 -9.43
N LEU A 299 -1.59 -5.29 -8.59
CA LEU A 299 -2.47 -6.39 -8.24
C LEU A 299 -3.91 -5.97 -8.52
N ALA A 300 -4.74 -6.89 -9.00
CA ALA A 300 -6.18 -6.70 -9.12
C ALA A 300 -6.93 -8.02 -9.06
N CYS A 301 -8.05 -8.07 -8.35
CA CYS A 301 -8.98 -9.18 -8.29
C CYS A 301 -9.95 -9.12 -9.48
N LEU A 302 -9.46 -9.50 -10.67
CA LEU A 302 -10.19 -9.27 -11.93
C LEU A 302 -11.43 -10.17 -12.12
N ASP A 303 -11.47 -11.31 -11.44
CA ASP A 303 -12.62 -12.22 -11.47
C ASP A 303 -13.45 -12.20 -10.18
N GLY A 304 -13.05 -11.38 -9.21
CA GLY A 304 -13.68 -11.27 -7.90
C GLY A 304 -13.28 -12.34 -6.88
N GLU A 305 -12.39 -13.27 -7.26
CA GLU A 305 -11.97 -14.37 -6.39
C GLU A 305 -10.45 -14.44 -6.23
N THR A 306 -9.70 -14.38 -7.35
CA THR A 306 -8.25 -14.61 -7.40
C THR A 306 -7.50 -13.34 -7.75
N THR A 307 -6.46 -13.01 -6.98
CA THR A 307 -5.58 -11.90 -7.28
C THR A 307 -4.80 -12.16 -8.57
N SER A 308 -4.87 -11.22 -9.51
CA SER A 308 -4.12 -11.22 -10.76
C SER A 308 -2.97 -10.21 -10.68
N LEU A 309 -1.90 -10.51 -11.42
CA LEU A 309 -0.72 -9.68 -11.56
C LEU A 309 -0.84 -8.75 -12.76
N LEU A 310 -0.58 -7.46 -12.58
CA LEU A 310 -0.54 -6.45 -13.64
C LEU A 310 0.92 -6.06 -13.91
N VAL A 311 1.34 -6.16 -15.17
CA VAL A 311 2.69 -5.77 -15.64
C VAL A 311 2.53 -4.60 -16.60
N CYS A 312 3.07 -3.43 -16.22
CA CYS A 312 2.81 -2.18 -16.92
C CYS A 312 4.09 -1.51 -17.44
N ARG A 313 3.97 -0.85 -18.58
CA ARG A 313 4.99 0.07 -19.10
C ARG A 313 4.35 1.33 -19.69
N GLY A 314 4.98 2.47 -19.39
CA GLY A 314 4.59 3.79 -19.87
C GLY A 314 3.57 4.49 -18.97
N THR A 315 3.70 5.82 -18.92
CA THR A 315 2.86 6.72 -18.09
C THR A 315 2.48 7.97 -18.89
N TYR A 316 3.49 8.66 -19.44
CA TYR A 316 3.35 9.99 -20.06
C TYR A 316 2.88 10.01 -21.52
N THR A 317 2.94 8.88 -22.23
CA THR A 317 2.67 8.77 -23.67
C THR A 317 1.98 7.44 -23.95
N ARG A 318 2.63 6.51 -24.65
CA ARG A 318 2.14 5.13 -24.80
C ARG A 318 2.04 4.49 -23.42
N MET A 319 0.97 3.74 -23.21
CA MET A 319 0.68 3.03 -21.97
C MET A 319 0.22 1.63 -22.31
N VAL A 320 0.78 0.64 -21.63
CA VAL A 320 0.50 -0.77 -21.87
C VAL A 320 0.39 -1.51 -20.56
N VAL A 321 -0.59 -2.40 -20.47
CA VAL A 321 -0.82 -3.29 -19.33
C VAL A 321 -1.04 -4.71 -19.83
N ASP A 322 -0.24 -5.64 -19.36
CA ASP A 322 -0.50 -7.07 -19.49
C ASP A 322 -0.97 -7.62 -18.13
N ALA A 323 -2.11 -8.33 -18.13
CA ALA A 323 -2.63 -9.00 -16.95
C ALA A 323 -2.31 -10.49 -16.99
N TYR A 324 -1.86 -11.04 -15.87
CA TYR A 324 -1.50 -12.45 -15.71
C TYR A 324 -2.12 -13.05 -14.46
N ARG A 325 -2.27 -14.37 -14.46
CA ARG A 325 -2.58 -15.17 -13.28
C ARG A 325 -1.51 -16.23 -13.08
N LEU A 326 -1.06 -16.38 -11.84
CA LEU A 326 -0.23 -17.51 -11.46
C LEU A 326 -1.14 -18.71 -11.27
N LYS A 327 -0.89 -19.78 -12.04
CA LYS A 327 -1.61 -21.04 -11.90
C LYS A 327 -0.65 -22.18 -12.18
N ASP A 328 -0.67 -23.20 -11.33
CA ASP A 328 0.21 -24.37 -11.47
C ASP A 328 1.68 -23.95 -11.64
N ARG A 329 2.12 -22.96 -10.86
CA ARG A 329 3.48 -22.39 -10.88
C ARG A 329 3.88 -21.78 -12.23
N ARG A 330 2.92 -21.29 -13.03
CA ARG A 330 3.15 -20.62 -14.32
C ARG A 330 2.28 -19.38 -14.47
N LEU A 331 2.82 -18.33 -15.08
CA LEU A 331 2.05 -17.14 -15.42
C LEU A 331 1.28 -17.37 -16.72
N ALA A 332 -0.06 -17.37 -16.63
CA ALA A 332 -0.96 -17.39 -17.78
C ALA A 332 -1.46 -15.97 -18.07
N LYS A 333 -1.25 -15.49 -19.30
CA LYS A 333 -1.77 -14.18 -19.73
C LYS A 333 -3.30 -14.22 -19.80
N ILE A 334 -3.95 -13.26 -19.16
CA ILE A 334 -5.41 -13.08 -19.18
C ILE A 334 -5.79 -12.18 -20.35
N TRP A 335 -5.22 -10.99 -20.40
CA TRP A 335 -5.44 -10.01 -21.46
C TRP A 335 -4.27 -9.04 -21.57
N ARG A 336 -4.29 -8.23 -22.64
CA ARG A 336 -3.42 -7.09 -22.84
C ARG A 336 -4.24 -5.87 -23.22
N TRP A 337 -3.94 -4.75 -22.61
CA TRP A 337 -4.38 -3.43 -23.01
C TRP A 337 -3.19 -2.61 -23.54
N ASP A 338 -3.39 -1.94 -24.67
CA ASP A 338 -2.41 -1.05 -25.29
C ASP A 338 -3.15 0.20 -25.73
N GLY A 339 -2.89 1.33 -25.06
CA GLY A 339 -3.62 2.58 -25.28
C GLY A 339 -3.54 3.09 -26.72
N ASP A 340 -2.52 2.69 -27.48
CA ASP A 340 -2.38 3.03 -28.90
C ASP A 340 -3.40 2.32 -29.81
N ARG A 341 -4.02 1.25 -29.32
CA ARG A 341 -5.05 0.47 -30.04
C ARG A 341 -6.47 0.97 -29.78
N GLU A 342 -6.63 1.92 -28.87
CA GLU A 342 -7.92 2.58 -28.63
C GLU A 342 -8.27 3.54 -29.77
N SER A 343 -9.56 3.84 -29.92
CA SER A 343 -10.05 4.79 -30.92
C SER A 343 -10.96 5.85 -30.26
N PRO A 344 -10.45 7.07 -30.02
CA PRO A 344 -9.08 7.55 -30.27
C PRO A 344 -8.04 6.92 -29.33
N PRO A 345 -6.74 6.95 -29.68
CA PRO A 345 -5.67 6.46 -28.81
C PRO A 345 -5.69 7.10 -27.43
N VAL A 346 -5.49 6.31 -26.38
CA VAL A 346 -5.38 6.77 -25.00
C VAL A 346 -3.91 6.83 -24.60
N ARG A 347 -3.41 8.05 -24.40
CA ARG A 347 -2.01 8.32 -24.08
C ARG A 347 -1.87 9.36 -22.97
N GLY A 348 -0.80 9.28 -22.20
CA GLY A 348 -0.40 10.31 -21.23
C GLY A 348 -1.38 10.53 -20.10
N GLN A 349 -2.21 9.53 -19.80
CA GLN A 349 -3.16 9.56 -18.68
C GLN A 349 -2.58 8.88 -17.43
N GLY A 350 -1.42 8.26 -17.54
CA GLY A 350 -0.83 7.43 -16.49
C GLY A 350 -0.52 8.24 -15.24
N SER A 351 -0.66 7.67 -14.06
CA SER A 351 -0.08 8.19 -12.81
C SER A 351 1.25 7.49 -12.49
N HIS A 352 1.91 8.01 -11.45
CA HIS A 352 3.06 7.43 -10.79
C HIS A 352 2.73 6.24 -9.88
N THR A 353 1.44 6.00 -9.67
CA THR A 353 0.90 4.83 -9.00
C THR A 353 -0.18 4.20 -9.89
N LEU A 354 -0.59 3.00 -9.51
CA LEU A 354 -1.81 2.37 -10.00
C LEU A 354 -2.61 1.91 -8.78
N ALA A 355 -3.93 1.88 -8.92
CA ALA A 355 -4.83 1.33 -7.92
C ALA A 355 -5.77 0.32 -8.57
N ALA A 356 -6.26 -0.62 -7.78
CA ALA A 356 -7.34 -1.52 -8.17
C ALA A 356 -8.44 -1.48 -7.10
N ALA A 357 -9.69 -1.35 -7.53
CA ALA A 357 -10.85 -1.29 -6.66
C ALA A 357 -12.10 -1.72 -7.42
N ASP A 358 -13.04 -2.35 -6.73
CA ASP A 358 -14.40 -2.57 -7.25
C ASP A 358 -15.14 -1.23 -7.17
N VAL A 359 -15.17 -0.50 -8.29
CA VAL A 359 -15.76 0.84 -8.33
C VAL A 359 -17.22 0.80 -8.77
N ASP A 360 -17.70 -0.31 -9.33
CA ASP A 360 -19.05 -0.43 -9.86
C ASP A 360 -19.98 -1.40 -9.09
N GLY A 361 -19.42 -2.10 -8.10
CA GLY A 361 -20.09 -2.95 -7.11
C GLY A 361 -20.36 -4.37 -7.59
N ASP A 362 -19.66 -4.84 -8.63
CA ASP A 362 -19.86 -6.17 -9.22
C ASP A 362 -19.01 -7.29 -8.58
N GLY A 363 -18.17 -6.92 -7.61
CA GLY A 363 -17.25 -7.80 -6.90
C GLY A 363 -15.89 -8.00 -7.58
N ARG A 364 -15.65 -7.42 -8.75
CA ARG A 364 -14.38 -7.46 -9.48
C ARG A 364 -13.70 -6.10 -9.39
N GLU A 365 -12.38 -6.08 -9.47
CA GLU A 365 -11.64 -4.83 -9.40
C GLU A 365 -11.35 -4.25 -10.79
N GLU A 366 -11.77 -3.00 -11.01
CA GLU A 366 -11.26 -2.13 -12.06
C GLU A 366 -9.82 -1.70 -11.77
N ILE A 367 -9.11 -1.30 -12.83
CA ILE A 367 -7.73 -0.82 -12.76
C ILE A 367 -7.70 0.67 -13.03
N ILE A 368 -7.30 1.47 -12.04
CA ILE A 368 -7.14 2.92 -12.14
C ILE A 368 -5.67 3.20 -12.39
N LEU A 369 -5.35 3.64 -13.60
CA LEU A 369 -3.97 3.90 -14.05
C LEU A 369 -3.60 5.38 -13.96
N GLY A 370 -4.39 6.22 -13.30
CA GLY A 370 -4.34 7.68 -13.38
C GLY A 370 -5.66 8.21 -13.92
N SER A 371 -5.59 9.09 -14.92
CA SER A 371 -6.76 9.68 -15.60
C SER A 371 -7.47 8.75 -16.57
N VAL A 372 -7.20 7.45 -16.50
CA VAL A 372 -7.90 6.39 -17.22
C VAL A 372 -8.13 5.22 -16.28
N ALA A 373 -9.33 4.64 -16.34
CA ALA A 373 -9.65 3.37 -15.70
C ALA A 373 -9.99 2.30 -16.74
N LEU A 374 -9.58 1.07 -16.44
CA LEU A 374 -9.89 -0.12 -17.21
C LEU A 374 -10.82 -1.02 -16.42
N ARG A 375 -11.71 -1.70 -17.14
CA ARG A 375 -12.52 -2.79 -16.63
C ARG A 375 -11.65 -4.01 -16.30
N PRO A 376 -12.17 -4.97 -15.51
CA PRO A 376 -11.45 -6.20 -15.18
C PRO A 376 -11.01 -7.03 -16.40
N ASP A 377 -11.66 -6.85 -17.55
CA ASP A 377 -11.33 -7.50 -18.81
C ASP A 377 -10.43 -6.66 -19.75
N GLY A 378 -9.88 -5.55 -19.25
CA GLY A 378 -8.93 -4.70 -19.95
C GLY A 378 -9.54 -3.67 -20.90
N ARG A 379 -10.87 -3.61 -21.07
CA ARG A 379 -11.52 -2.53 -21.83
C ARG A 379 -11.49 -1.22 -21.06
N VAL A 380 -11.37 -0.08 -21.74
CA VAL A 380 -11.50 1.24 -21.10
C VAL A 380 -12.89 1.40 -20.46
N LEU A 381 -12.91 1.73 -19.17
CA LEU A 381 -14.11 2.13 -18.44
C LEU A 381 -14.41 3.60 -18.68
N TRP A 382 -13.44 4.46 -18.41
CA TRP A 382 -13.47 5.89 -18.69
C TRP A 382 -12.05 6.43 -18.91
N ASN A 383 -11.96 7.57 -19.59
CA ASN A 383 -10.75 8.34 -19.80
C ASN A 383 -11.10 9.82 -19.63
N LEU A 384 -10.48 10.50 -18.68
CA LEU A 384 -10.75 11.92 -18.39
C LEU A 384 -10.12 12.85 -19.43
N GLY A 385 -9.06 12.40 -20.11
CA GLY A 385 -8.31 13.24 -21.05
C GLY A 385 -7.60 14.41 -20.38
N MET A 386 -7.45 14.38 -19.05
CA MET A 386 -6.85 15.46 -18.26
C MET A 386 -5.32 15.34 -18.16
N GLY A 387 -4.74 14.22 -18.58
CA GLY A 387 -3.28 14.03 -18.58
C GLY A 387 -2.77 13.32 -17.32
N HIS A 388 -1.46 13.46 -17.07
CA HIS A 388 -0.75 12.79 -15.97
C HIS A 388 -1.07 13.42 -14.61
N PRO A 389 -1.63 12.65 -13.65
CA PRO A 389 -1.76 13.08 -12.27
C PRO A 389 -0.63 12.53 -11.40
N ASP A 390 -0.13 13.39 -10.52
CA ASP A 390 0.87 13.09 -9.50
C ASP A 390 0.19 12.64 -8.19
N ILE A 391 -0.98 13.24 -7.90
CA ILE A 391 -1.85 12.84 -6.79
C ILE A 391 -2.93 11.91 -7.35
N MET A 392 -3.06 10.71 -6.79
CA MET A 392 -4.16 9.79 -7.06
C MET A 392 -4.47 8.94 -5.82
N TYR A 393 -5.65 9.16 -5.23
CA TYR A 393 -6.17 8.34 -4.12
C TYR A 393 -7.57 7.84 -4.44
N VAL A 394 -7.80 6.54 -4.30
CA VAL A 394 -9.12 5.92 -4.42
C VAL A 394 -9.61 5.57 -3.02
N ALA A 395 -10.76 6.11 -2.62
CA ALA A 395 -11.34 5.87 -1.30
C ALA A 395 -12.85 6.18 -1.29
N ASP A 396 -13.53 5.79 -0.22
CA ASP A 396 -14.84 6.35 0.13
C ASP A 396 -14.59 7.71 0.80
N VAL A 397 -14.48 8.76 -0.03
CA VAL A 397 -14.03 10.09 0.39
C VAL A 397 -15.20 10.89 0.96
N ILE A 398 -16.39 10.72 0.37
CA ILE A 398 -17.64 11.33 0.83
C ILE A 398 -18.59 10.20 1.29
N PRO A 399 -18.56 9.79 2.57
CA PRO A 399 -19.33 8.61 3.03
C PRO A 399 -20.85 8.70 2.87
N THR A 400 -21.40 9.89 2.60
CA THR A 400 -22.83 10.10 2.33
C THR A 400 -23.19 9.97 0.86
N ARG A 401 -22.20 9.89 -0.04
CA ARG A 401 -22.35 9.62 -1.46
C ARG A 401 -22.11 8.13 -1.71
N PRO A 402 -23.06 7.40 -2.33
CA PRO A 402 -22.83 6.00 -2.67
C PRO A 402 -21.72 5.84 -3.72
N GLY A 403 -20.76 4.95 -3.45
CA GLY A 403 -19.66 4.62 -4.36
C GLY A 403 -18.31 5.01 -3.78
N LEU A 404 -17.27 4.90 -4.60
CA LEU A 404 -15.94 5.40 -4.28
C LEU A 404 -15.69 6.68 -5.09
N GLU A 405 -14.77 7.50 -4.59
CA GLU A 405 -14.22 8.65 -5.29
C GLU A 405 -12.73 8.48 -5.58
N ILE A 406 -12.24 9.28 -6.53
CA ILE A 406 -10.83 9.42 -6.81
C ILE A 406 -10.44 10.88 -6.69
N ALA A 407 -9.51 11.17 -5.78
CA ALA A 407 -8.89 12.47 -5.68
C ALA A 407 -7.68 12.56 -6.61
N PHE A 408 -7.65 13.58 -7.45
CA PHE A 408 -6.60 13.83 -8.42
C PHE A 408 -5.93 15.18 -8.21
N GLY A 409 -4.64 15.24 -8.54
CA GLY A 409 -3.82 16.44 -8.64
C GLY A 409 -2.89 16.32 -9.84
N TYR A 410 -2.96 17.28 -10.75
CA TYR A 410 -2.39 17.20 -12.09
C TYR A 410 -1.05 17.92 -12.22
N GLU A 411 -0.04 17.18 -12.68
CA GLU A 411 1.29 17.72 -13.01
C GLU A 411 1.21 18.60 -14.27
N VAL A 412 0.35 18.24 -15.24
CA VAL A 412 0.18 19.07 -16.43
C VAL A 412 -0.64 20.34 -16.12
N PRO A 413 -0.33 21.51 -16.73
CA PRO A 413 -1.07 22.73 -16.49
C PRO A 413 -2.57 22.58 -16.79
N GLN A 414 -3.41 22.99 -15.84
CA GLN A 414 -4.87 22.98 -16.00
C GLN A 414 -5.43 24.39 -15.94
N SER A 415 -6.42 24.71 -16.77
CA SER A 415 -7.15 25.98 -16.66
C SER A 415 -8.12 26.02 -15.47
N ARG A 416 -8.54 24.85 -15.00
CA ARG A 416 -9.36 24.55 -13.82
C ARG A 416 -9.25 23.06 -13.51
N ASN A 417 -9.64 22.62 -12.33
CA ASN A 417 -9.63 21.22 -11.89
C ASN A 417 -8.22 20.62 -11.82
N GLY A 418 -7.20 21.46 -11.60
CA GLY A 418 -5.84 21.00 -11.31
C GLY A 418 -5.78 20.05 -10.13
N LEU A 419 -6.60 20.32 -9.12
CA LEU A 419 -6.93 19.42 -8.03
C LEU A 419 -8.44 19.15 -8.14
N CYS A 420 -8.88 17.90 -8.09
CA CYS A 420 -10.30 17.57 -8.21
C CYS A 420 -10.67 16.25 -7.55
N LEU A 421 -11.98 16.07 -7.36
CA LEU A 421 -12.57 14.83 -6.92
C LEU A 421 -13.51 14.31 -8.01
N VAL A 422 -13.39 13.05 -8.37
CA VAL A 422 -14.23 12.40 -9.38
C VAL A 422 -14.92 11.17 -8.81
N ASP A 423 -16.08 10.85 -9.37
CA ASP A 423 -16.75 9.57 -9.15
C ASP A 423 -15.91 8.43 -9.77
N ALA A 424 -15.53 7.44 -8.96
CA ALA A 424 -14.61 6.39 -9.40
C ALA A 424 -15.20 5.49 -10.50
N ARG A 425 -16.52 5.30 -10.52
CA ARG A 425 -17.22 4.46 -11.49
C ARG A 425 -17.33 5.13 -12.86
N THR A 426 -17.61 6.42 -12.87
CA THR A 426 -18.01 7.15 -14.08
C THR A 426 -16.94 8.10 -14.60
N GLY A 427 -15.96 8.45 -13.76
CA GLY A 427 -14.99 9.51 -14.04
C GLY A 427 -15.60 10.92 -14.02
N GLN A 428 -16.87 11.07 -13.63
CA GLN A 428 -17.49 12.39 -13.57
C GLN A 428 -16.85 13.23 -12.47
N ILE A 429 -16.37 14.43 -12.82
CA ILE A 429 -15.88 15.41 -11.85
C ILE A 429 -17.04 15.85 -10.95
N ILE A 430 -16.88 15.64 -9.65
CA ILE A 430 -17.81 16.05 -8.60
C ILE A 430 -17.59 17.54 -8.30
N TRP A 431 -16.35 17.91 -8.03
CA TRP A 431 -15.89 19.29 -7.90
C TRP A 431 -14.40 19.37 -8.24
N GLY A 432 -13.90 20.59 -8.46
CA GLY A 432 -12.47 20.81 -8.69
C GLY A 432 -12.05 22.24 -8.38
N HIS A 433 -10.75 22.41 -8.16
CA HIS A 433 -10.10 23.69 -7.92
C HIS A 433 -10.42 24.66 -9.07
N PRO A 434 -11.05 25.81 -8.80
CA PRO A 434 -11.67 26.62 -9.85
C PRO A 434 -10.68 27.46 -10.66
N TYR A 435 -9.43 27.59 -10.20
CA TYR A 435 -8.42 28.43 -10.83
C TYR A 435 -7.41 27.61 -11.63
N LYS A 436 -6.59 28.34 -12.38
CA LYS A 436 -5.50 27.75 -13.16
C LYS A 436 -4.44 27.19 -12.24
N THR A 437 -3.98 25.99 -12.54
CA THR A 437 -2.79 25.39 -11.93
C THR A 437 -1.68 25.21 -12.96
N THR A 438 -0.43 25.16 -12.51
CA THR A 438 0.73 24.99 -13.39
C THR A 438 1.34 23.60 -13.30
N HIS A 439 1.59 23.11 -12.09
CA HIS A 439 2.19 21.81 -11.82
C HIS A 439 1.88 21.43 -10.38
N ILE A 440 0.78 20.71 -10.14
CA ILE A 440 0.57 20.06 -8.84
C ILE A 440 1.48 18.84 -8.79
N HIS A 441 2.36 18.80 -7.80
CA HIS A 441 3.47 17.85 -7.79
C HIS A 441 3.48 16.94 -6.57
N ASP A 442 4.06 15.77 -6.75
CA ASP A 442 4.28 14.74 -5.74
C ASP A 442 2.94 14.23 -5.17
N GLN A 443 2.79 13.99 -3.86
CA GLN A 443 1.72 13.07 -3.41
C GLN A 443 0.49 13.75 -2.83
N GLY A 444 0.55 15.05 -2.54
CA GLY A 444 -0.48 15.75 -1.77
C GLY A 444 -0.88 14.94 -0.54
N MET A 445 -2.15 15.02 -0.15
CA MET A 445 -2.71 14.17 0.89
C MET A 445 -4.24 14.14 0.81
N ILE A 446 -4.81 12.98 1.14
CA ILE A 446 -6.23 12.87 1.49
C ILE A 446 -6.34 12.29 2.90
N GLY A 447 -7.29 12.77 3.70
CA GLY A 447 -7.57 12.18 5.01
C GLY A 447 -8.65 12.94 5.77
N ASP A 448 -9.34 12.25 6.68
CA ASP A 448 -10.24 12.86 7.65
C ASP A 448 -9.41 13.38 8.83
N PHE A 449 -9.00 14.64 8.76
CA PHE A 449 -8.15 15.27 9.78
C PHE A 449 -8.75 16.57 10.35
N ILE A 450 -9.91 17.01 9.84
CA ILE A 450 -10.70 18.11 10.39
C ILE A 450 -12.04 17.56 10.88
N ALA A 451 -12.12 17.27 12.18
CA ALA A 451 -13.26 16.56 12.78
C ALA A 451 -14.64 17.21 12.55
N GLU A 452 -14.70 18.52 12.33
CA GLU A 452 -15.94 19.27 12.06
C GLU A 452 -16.40 19.21 10.60
N VAL A 453 -15.56 18.72 9.68
CA VAL A 453 -15.84 18.62 8.24
C VAL A 453 -16.13 17.16 7.89
N PRO A 454 -17.32 16.83 7.37
CA PRO A 454 -17.61 15.45 6.98
C PRO A 454 -16.79 14.99 5.76
N GLY A 455 -16.27 13.78 5.84
CA GLY A 455 -15.50 13.14 4.76
C GLY A 455 -14.00 13.33 4.91
N MET A 456 -13.23 12.99 3.89
CA MET A 456 -11.77 13.18 3.90
C MET A 456 -11.39 14.48 3.19
N GLU A 457 -10.68 15.39 3.84
CA GLU A 457 -10.13 16.57 3.20
C GLU A 457 -9.10 16.22 2.13
N LEU A 458 -9.04 17.03 1.07
CA LEU A 458 -8.05 16.93 0.00
C LEU A 458 -7.07 18.10 0.06
N TYR A 459 -5.78 17.78 0.22
CA TYR A 459 -4.68 18.72 0.17
C TYR A 459 -3.85 18.55 -1.11
N GLY A 460 -3.51 19.68 -1.74
CA GLY A 460 -2.57 19.73 -2.86
C GLY A 460 -1.88 21.09 -2.95
N ALA A 461 -0.75 21.13 -3.65
CA ALA A 461 0.07 22.33 -3.77
C ALA A 461 0.80 22.38 -5.13
N GLU A 462 1.06 23.59 -5.61
CA GLU A 462 1.94 23.85 -6.75
C GLU A 462 3.39 23.49 -6.41
N GLN A 463 4.12 22.94 -7.37
CA GLN A 463 5.53 22.56 -7.22
C GLN A 463 6.41 23.74 -6.76
N ASP A 464 6.12 24.95 -7.24
CA ASP A 464 6.85 26.17 -6.89
C ASP A 464 6.39 26.80 -5.55
N GLY A 465 5.37 26.20 -4.92
CA GLY A 465 4.81 26.65 -3.65
C GLY A 465 3.91 27.87 -3.73
N THR A 466 3.58 28.37 -4.94
CA THR A 466 2.73 29.56 -5.13
C THR A 466 1.27 29.36 -4.73
N GLY A 467 0.79 28.12 -4.71
CA GLY A 467 -0.56 27.76 -4.30
C GLY A 467 -0.57 26.50 -3.44
N LYS A 468 -1.36 26.51 -2.37
CA LYS A 468 -1.57 25.40 -1.44
C LYS A 468 -3.02 25.44 -1.02
N TRP A 469 -3.71 24.30 -1.02
CA TRP A 469 -5.14 24.27 -0.78
C TRP A 469 -5.55 23.04 -0.02
N VAL A 470 -6.39 23.23 0.99
CA VAL A 470 -7.15 22.17 1.67
C VAL A 470 -8.62 22.35 1.34
N TYR A 471 -9.22 21.35 0.74
CA TYR A 471 -10.63 21.33 0.36
C TYR A 471 -11.44 20.37 1.22
N SER A 472 -12.66 20.77 1.58
CA SER A 472 -13.67 19.82 2.04
C SER A 472 -14.09 18.95 0.87
N ALA A 473 -13.96 17.63 0.98
CA ALA A 473 -14.42 16.78 -0.10
C ALA A 473 -15.95 16.73 -0.23
N ALA A 474 -16.68 16.83 0.88
CA ALA A 474 -18.13 16.79 0.84
C ALA A 474 -18.76 18.00 0.11
N THR A 475 -18.18 19.20 0.25
CA THR A 475 -18.75 20.43 -0.34
C THR A 475 -17.95 20.98 -1.52
N GLY A 476 -16.66 20.62 -1.65
CA GLY A 476 -15.73 21.23 -2.60
C GLY A 476 -15.32 22.66 -2.23
N GLU A 477 -15.64 23.12 -1.01
CA GLU A 477 -15.25 24.44 -0.53
C GLU A 477 -13.80 24.44 -0.04
N LEU A 478 -13.09 25.53 -0.34
CA LEU A 478 -11.75 25.78 0.17
C LEU A 478 -11.83 26.07 1.67
N ILE A 479 -11.13 25.27 2.46
CA ILE A 479 -11.06 25.41 3.93
C ILE A 479 -9.93 26.36 4.31
N THR A 480 -8.73 26.11 3.79
CA THR A 480 -7.53 26.89 4.11
C THR A 480 -6.49 26.77 3.00
N GLU A 481 -5.55 27.72 2.98
CA GLU A 481 -4.37 27.74 2.11
C GLU A 481 -3.07 27.51 2.90
N GLU A 482 -3.19 26.99 4.13
CA GLU A 482 -2.04 26.68 4.97
C GLU A 482 -1.18 25.55 4.40
N ASP A 483 0.12 25.66 4.65
CA ASP A 483 1.10 24.64 4.29
C ASP A 483 1.09 23.50 5.32
N LEU A 484 0.67 22.30 4.88
CA LEU A 484 0.61 21.11 5.73
C LEU A 484 1.92 20.30 5.78
N GLY A 485 3.04 20.87 5.31
CA GLY A 485 4.36 20.22 5.33
C GLY A 485 4.96 19.98 3.94
N GLY A 486 4.66 20.84 2.98
CA GLY A 486 5.16 20.81 1.62
C GLY A 486 4.23 20.09 0.65
N LEU A 487 4.81 19.38 -0.32
CA LEU A 487 4.07 18.77 -1.43
C LEU A 487 3.54 17.35 -1.11
N SER A 488 4.07 16.72 -0.06
CA SER A 488 3.79 15.31 0.26
C SER A 488 3.59 15.04 1.74
N PRO A 489 2.68 15.78 2.43
CA PRO A 489 2.27 15.36 3.76
C PRO A 489 1.63 13.96 3.71
N ARG A 490 1.63 13.28 4.87
CA ARG A 490 1.14 11.90 4.98
C ARG A 490 0.06 11.82 6.04
N ALA A 491 -1.10 11.31 5.64
CA ALA A 491 -2.10 10.88 6.59
C ALA A 491 -1.73 9.48 7.10
N ILE A 492 -1.80 9.30 8.42
CA ILE A 492 -1.65 8.01 9.08
C ILE A 492 -2.62 7.96 10.27
N TRP A 493 -3.37 6.86 10.41
CA TRP A 493 -4.08 6.59 11.65
C TRP A 493 -3.08 6.26 12.74
N TRP A 494 -2.77 7.27 13.55
CA TRP A 494 -1.90 7.14 14.71
C TRP A 494 -2.75 7.28 15.97
N GLY A 495 -2.96 6.17 16.68
CA GLY A 495 -3.67 6.21 17.95
C GLY A 495 -2.88 7.03 18.97
N ASP A 496 -3.49 8.07 19.52
CA ASP A 496 -2.96 8.69 20.74
C ASP A 496 -3.19 7.71 21.89
N THR A 497 -2.13 7.39 22.63
CA THR A 497 -2.21 6.58 23.85
C THR A 497 -2.76 7.37 25.04
N SER A 498 -3.15 8.64 24.84
CA SER A 498 -3.82 9.43 25.85
C SER A 498 -5.27 8.96 26.04
N THR A 499 -5.41 8.09 27.04
CA THR A 499 -6.59 7.69 27.84
C THR A 499 -7.96 8.20 27.42
#